data_AF-A0A950S252-F1
#
_entry.id   AF-A0A950S252-F1
#
_cell.length_a   1.000
_cell.length_b   1.000
_cell.length_c   1.000
_cell.angle_alpha   90.00
_cell.angle_beta   90.00
_cell.angle_gamma   90.00
#
_symmetry.space_group_name_H-M   'P 1'
#
loop_
_entity.id
_entity.type
_entity.pdbx_description
1 polymer ?
#
loop_
_entity_poly.entity_id
_entity_poly.type
_entity_poly.pdbx_seq_one_letter_code
_entity_poly.pdbx_strand_id
1 'polypeptide(L)'
;MTHNHDHDHIANPLENISAAADHGDGVDRRGFLKCMAWAGTGVVWTVAGGILSSCALPQAGNQDQGSFTFVQVSDSHIGFNAIPNMDVTGTFQHAVNQIGRLRTRPALVLHTGDVSHLSRPDQYDTVDQILKGAKVDQAFYVPGEHDTFVDNGQAYLSRFGQGTTGNGWRSFDYKGVHFVGLINVWNLKAGGFGVLGQEQLDWLKADLAPLSASTPVVVYAHVPLWALYPTWGWATTDAEQALVELRRFGSVTVLNGHIHQVLQKVEGNITFHTAAGTAYPQPSPGTAPAPGPLRVVPDQLLSTLGIREVAFVQQSGAPVIVDSQLT
;
A
#
# COMPACT_ATOMS: atom_id res chain seq x y z
N MET A 1 -42.37 -67.33 -20.59
CA MET A 1 -41.28 -67.10 -21.58
C MET A 1 -41.89 -67.18 -22.96
N THR A 2 -42.17 -66.05 -23.57
CA THR A 2 -42.63 -65.91 -24.96
C THR A 2 -42.09 -64.58 -25.46
N HIS A 3 -41.17 -64.64 -26.42
CA HIS A 3 -40.78 -63.49 -27.26
C HIS A 3 -41.74 -63.42 -28.44
N ASN A 4 -42.16 -62.20 -28.79
CA ASN A 4 -43.06 -61.93 -29.89
C ASN A 4 -42.42 -60.94 -30.88
N HIS A 5 -42.86 -61.09 -32.13
CA HIS A 5 -42.28 -60.67 -33.40
C HIS A 5 -42.03 -59.18 -33.65
N ASP A 6 -41.05 -58.97 -34.53
CA ASP A 6 -41.00 -58.13 -35.75
C ASP A 6 -42.17 -57.18 -36.02
N HIS A 7 -41.86 -55.93 -36.40
CA HIS A 7 -42.02 -55.45 -37.79
C HIS A 7 -41.61 -53.97 -37.98
N ASP A 8 -40.92 -53.76 -39.09
CA ASP A 8 -41.00 -52.67 -40.09
C ASP A 8 -40.64 -51.21 -39.76
N HIS A 9 -39.61 -50.75 -40.49
CA HIS A 9 -39.38 -49.36 -40.89
C HIS A 9 -39.75 -49.18 -42.37
N ILE A 10 -40.36 -48.05 -42.75
CA ILE A 10 -39.83 -47.07 -43.74
C ILE A 10 -40.91 -46.00 -44.12
N ALA A 11 -40.44 -44.75 -44.17
CA ALA A 11 -40.89 -43.55 -44.90
C ALA A 11 -42.05 -42.64 -44.40
N ASN A 12 -41.63 -41.41 -44.03
CA ASN A 12 -42.33 -40.11 -43.94
C ASN A 12 -43.01 -39.69 -45.28
N PRO A 13 -43.95 -38.70 -45.38
CA PRO A 13 -43.87 -37.38 -44.72
C PRO A 13 -45.19 -36.55 -44.48
N LEU A 14 -45.03 -35.39 -43.82
CA LEU A 14 -45.81 -34.13 -43.86
C LEU A 14 -47.16 -33.95 -43.14
N GLU A 15 -47.22 -32.80 -42.42
CA GLU A 15 -48.37 -31.97 -42.00
C GLU A 15 -49.27 -32.49 -40.87
N ASN A 16 -49.69 -31.72 -39.84
CA ASN A 16 -49.75 -30.28 -39.62
C ASN A 16 -50.09 -29.99 -38.12
N ILE A 17 -50.00 -28.71 -37.69
CA ILE A 17 -50.48 -28.09 -36.42
C ILE A 17 -49.45 -28.15 -35.25
N SER A 18 -48.97 -27.06 -34.61
CA SER A 18 -49.45 -25.67 -34.51
C SER A 18 -48.31 -24.69 -34.19
N ALA A 19 -48.51 -23.45 -34.66
CA ALA A 19 -48.05 -22.16 -34.15
C ALA A 19 -47.07 -22.13 -32.95
N ALA A 20 -45.90 -21.53 -33.20
CA ALA A 20 -45.23 -20.71 -32.20
C ALA A 20 -44.59 -19.50 -32.88
N ALA A 21 -44.86 -18.34 -32.30
CA ALA A 21 -44.54 -17.03 -32.80
C ALA A 21 -43.02 -16.78 -32.91
N ASP A 22 -42.69 -15.97 -33.90
CA ASP A 22 -41.44 -15.26 -34.03
C ASP A 22 -41.20 -14.38 -32.79
N HIS A 23 -40.33 -14.85 -31.90
CA HIS A 23 -39.65 -14.02 -30.92
C HIS A 23 -38.17 -14.10 -31.22
N GLY A 24 -37.71 -13.16 -32.08
CA GLY A 24 -36.33 -12.77 -32.14
C GLY A 24 -35.87 -12.25 -30.78
N ASP A 25 -35.36 -13.15 -29.95
CA ASP A 25 -34.51 -12.78 -28.84
C ASP A 25 -33.22 -12.22 -29.44
N GLY A 26 -33.06 -10.91 -29.36
CA GLY A 26 -31.90 -10.17 -29.89
C GLY A 26 -30.58 -10.50 -29.19
N VAL A 27 -30.26 -11.78 -29.05
CA VAL A 27 -28.97 -12.29 -28.64
C VAL A 27 -28.13 -12.41 -29.92
N ASP A 28 -27.46 -11.31 -30.24
CA ASP A 28 -26.37 -11.33 -31.21
C ASP A 28 -25.37 -12.42 -30.79
N ARG A 29 -25.13 -13.40 -31.67
CA ARG A 29 -24.14 -14.46 -31.47
C ARG A 29 -22.73 -13.90 -31.27
N ARG A 30 -22.47 -12.62 -31.59
CA ARG A 30 -21.23 -11.90 -31.23
C ARG A 30 -21.20 -11.38 -29.79
N GLY A 31 -22.35 -11.21 -29.13
CA GLY A 31 -22.46 -10.87 -27.71
C GLY A 31 -22.19 -12.07 -26.79
N PHE A 32 -22.60 -13.27 -27.20
CA PHE A 32 -22.39 -14.50 -26.42
C PHE A 32 -20.92 -14.98 -26.39
N LEU A 33 -20.10 -14.56 -27.36
CA LEU A 33 -18.66 -14.85 -27.39
C LEU A 33 -17.81 -13.87 -26.56
N LYS A 34 -18.39 -12.81 -25.96
CA LYS A 34 -17.64 -11.87 -25.09
C LYS A 34 -17.57 -12.32 -23.61
N CYS A 35 -18.42 -13.24 -23.16
CA CYS A 35 -18.44 -13.68 -21.76
C CYS A 35 -17.68 -15.01 -21.50
N MET A 36 -17.12 -15.64 -22.53
CA MET A 36 -16.33 -16.89 -22.41
C MET A 36 -14.82 -16.67 -22.42
N ALA A 37 -14.33 -15.42 -22.30
CA ALA A 37 -12.91 -15.13 -22.08
C ALA A 37 -12.52 -15.13 -20.59
N TRP A 38 -13.29 -15.84 -19.75
CA TRP A 38 -12.93 -16.21 -18.38
C TRP A 38 -12.79 -17.73 -18.31
N ALA A 39 -11.65 -18.26 -18.78
CA ALA A 39 -11.06 -19.51 -18.33
C ALA A 39 -9.75 -19.76 -19.08
N GLY A 40 -8.62 -19.60 -18.40
CA GLY A 40 -7.38 -20.30 -18.78
C GLY A 40 -6.23 -19.44 -19.28
N THR A 41 -5.09 -19.60 -18.60
CA THR A 41 -3.71 -19.50 -19.08
C THR A 41 -3.13 -18.13 -19.48
N GLY A 42 -2.16 -17.66 -18.68
CA GLY A 42 -1.05 -16.85 -19.17
C GLY A 42 -0.70 -15.61 -18.34
N VAL A 43 -0.36 -15.76 -17.06
CA VAL A 43 0.37 -14.68 -16.37
C VAL A 43 1.81 -14.70 -16.88
N VAL A 44 2.20 -13.68 -17.63
CA VAL A 44 3.59 -13.44 -18.01
C VAL A 44 4.21 -12.55 -16.93
N TRP A 45 5.13 -13.13 -16.16
CA TRP A 45 5.96 -12.41 -15.19
C TRP A 45 7.24 -11.95 -15.87
N THR A 46 7.60 -10.68 -15.70
CA THR A 46 8.96 -10.22 -15.94
C THR A 46 9.48 -9.51 -14.69
N VAL A 47 10.69 -9.89 -14.30
CA VAL A 47 11.49 -9.24 -13.27
C VAL A 47 12.24 -8.08 -13.94
N ALA A 48 12.36 -6.99 -13.19
CA ALA A 48 13.08 -5.74 -13.46
C ALA A 48 12.25 -4.62 -14.11
N GLY A 49 11.89 -3.63 -13.28
CA GLY A 49 11.73 -2.23 -13.66
C GLY A 49 10.52 -1.88 -14.52
N GLY A 50 9.42 -1.47 -13.88
CA GLY A 50 8.39 -0.66 -14.53
C GLY A 50 7.00 -1.28 -14.53
N ILE A 51 6.23 -0.91 -13.50
CA ILE A 51 4.77 -0.65 -13.47
C ILE A 51 3.90 -1.55 -14.37
N LEU A 52 3.13 -2.44 -13.74
CA LEU A 52 2.00 -3.13 -14.35
C LEU A 52 0.70 -2.39 -13.99
N SER A 53 -0.14 -2.08 -14.98
CA SER A 53 -1.54 -1.68 -14.76
C SER A 53 -2.47 -2.61 -15.53
N SER A 54 -3.37 -3.29 -14.80
CA SER A 54 -4.53 -3.99 -15.37
C SER A 54 -5.76 -3.09 -15.26
N CYS A 55 -6.51 -2.93 -16.35
CA CYS A 55 -7.67 -2.03 -16.42
C CYS A 55 -8.98 -2.79 -16.77
N ALA A 56 -10.04 -2.55 -15.99
CA ALA A 56 -11.48 -2.50 -16.35
C ALA A 56 -12.34 -2.60 -15.06
N LEU A 57 -13.49 -1.96 -14.79
CA LEU A 57 -14.30 -0.77 -15.15
C LEU A 57 -15.16 -0.53 -13.86
N PRO A 58 -15.57 0.69 -13.44
CA PRO A 58 -16.90 1.18 -13.83
C PRO A 58 -17.06 2.71 -13.93
N GLN A 59 -18.10 3.14 -14.66
CA GLN A 59 -18.53 4.51 -14.81
C GLN A 59 -19.69 4.81 -13.85
N ALA A 60 -19.49 5.70 -12.87
CA ALA A 60 -20.52 6.57 -12.29
C ALA A 60 -19.87 7.57 -11.31
N GLY A 61 -20.10 8.87 -11.53
CA GLY A 61 -19.76 9.95 -10.58
C GLY A 61 -18.52 10.75 -10.95
N ASN A 62 -18.62 11.62 -11.96
CA ASN A 62 -17.55 12.53 -12.34
C ASN A 62 -17.50 13.71 -11.37
N GLN A 63 -16.72 13.59 -10.29
CA GLN A 63 -16.12 14.75 -9.64
C GLN A 63 -14.70 14.90 -10.19
N ASP A 64 -14.37 16.09 -10.67
CA ASP A 64 -13.03 16.43 -11.16
C ASP A 64 -12.05 16.48 -9.98
N GLN A 65 -11.61 15.31 -9.53
CA GLN A 65 -10.74 15.10 -8.37
C GLN A 65 -9.26 15.16 -8.78
N GLY A 66 -8.89 16.17 -9.59
CA GLY A 66 -7.68 16.22 -10.42
C GLY A 66 -6.40 15.61 -9.84
N SER A 67 -5.59 14.97 -10.71
CA SER A 67 -4.36 14.26 -10.37
C SER A 67 -3.44 14.97 -9.36
N PHE A 68 -2.75 14.18 -8.54
CA PHE A 68 -1.73 14.68 -7.61
C PHE A 68 -0.66 13.61 -7.37
N THR A 69 0.49 14.03 -6.84
CA THR A 69 1.53 13.11 -6.38
C THR A 69 1.77 13.33 -4.90
N PHE A 70 2.24 12.28 -4.23
CA PHE A 70 2.73 12.35 -2.87
C PHE A 70 3.99 11.49 -2.76
N VAL A 71 4.73 11.65 -1.67
CA VAL A 71 5.97 10.90 -1.45
C VAL A 71 5.90 10.16 -0.14
N GLN A 72 6.45 8.94 -0.12
CA GLN A 72 6.70 8.18 1.09
C GLN A 72 8.19 8.31 1.45
N VAL A 73 8.43 8.67 2.71
CA VAL A 73 9.75 8.64 3.35
C VAL A 73 9.67 7.73 4.57
N SER A 74 10.76 7.08 4.94
CA SER A 74 10.75 6.12 6.04
C SER A 74 12.11 6.00 6.71
N ASP A 75 12.10 5.56 7.96
CA ASP A 75 13.27 5.09 8.72
C ASP A 75 14.45 6.08 8.61
N SER A 76 14.17 7.33 8.98
CA SER A 76 15.14 8.42 8.98
C SER A 76 16.12 8.31 10.13
N HIS A 77 15.69 7.71 11.24
CA HIS A 77 16.47 7.50 12.47
C HIS A 77 17.34 8.70 12.82
N ILE A 78 16.80 9.91 12.80
CA ILE A 78 17.60 11.09 13.11
C ILE A 78 18.20 10.95 14.50
N GLY A 79 19.53 11.08 14.56
CA GLY A 79 20.34 10.86 15.75
C GLY A 79 21.06 9.52 15.84
N PHE A 80 20.85 8.58 14.90
CA PHE A 80 21.74 7.44 14.72
C PHE A 80 23.12 7.92 14.27
N ASN A 81 24.18 7.41 14.91
CA ASN A 81 25.56 7.78 14.60
C ASN A 81 26.49 6.59 14.82
N ALA A 82 26.41 5.62 13.90
CA ALA A 82 27.25 4.43 13.91
C ALA A 82 27.41 3.87 12.48
N ILE A 83 28.28 2.88 12.29
CA ILE A 83 28.36 2.16 11.00
C ILE A 83 27.01 1.49 10.70
N PRO A 84 26.49 1.56 9.46
CA PRO A 84 27.13 2.04 8.23
C PRO A 84 27.05 3.56 7.99
N ASN A 85 26.24 4.30 8.73
CA ASN A 85 25.98 5.71 8.47
C ASN A 85 26.16 6.58 9.73
N MET A 86 27.26 7.32 9.75
CA MET A 86 27.57 8.28 10.82
C MET A 86 26.93 9.67 10.60
N ASP A 87 26.27 9.88 9.45
CA ASP A 87 25.62 11.13 9.07
C ASP A 87 24.22 10.87 8.47
N VAL A 88 23.32 10.32 9.28
CA VAL A 88 21.90 10.13 8.89
C VAL A 88 21.18 11.45 8.61
N THR A 89 21.67 12.54 9.19
CA THR A 89 21.14 13.89 8.93
C THR A 89 21.44 14.30 7.49
N GLY A 90 22.68 14.10 7.04
CA GLY A 90 23.10 14.35 5.66
C GLY A 90 22.39 13.47 4.64
N THR A 91 22.20 12.17 4.92
CA THR A 91 21.48 11.28 3.99
C THR A 91 19.98 11.60 3.93
N PHE A 92 19.33 11.93 5.05
CA PHE A 92 17.95 12.41 5.05
C PHE A 92 17.81 13.76 4.32
N GLN A 93 18.73 14.69 4.54
CA GLN A 93 18.75 15.97 3.82
C GLN A 93 18.96 15.80 2.32
N HIS A 94 19.79 14.84 1.89
CA HIS A 94 19.97 14.48 0.49
C HIS A 94 18.64 14.02 -0.13
N ALA A 95 17.97 13.06 0.51
CA ALA A 95 16.68 12.55 0.09
C ALA A 95 15.63 13.68 -0.02
N VAL A 96 15.50 14.52 1.01
CA VAL A 96 14.53 15.63 0.99
C VAL A 96 14.84 16.65 -0.10
N ASN A 97 16.11 16.89 -0.41
CA ASN A 97 16.50 17.77 -1.52
C ASN A 97 16.13 17.18 -2.88
N GLN A 98 16.12 15.85 -3.04
CA GLN A 98 15.62 15.22 -4.27
C GLN A 98 14.11 15.48 -4.44
N ILE A 99 13.33 15.36 -3.36
CA ILE A 99 11.88 15.69 -3.36
C ILE A 99 11.66 17.14 -3.82
N GLY A 100 12.38 18.09 -3.22
CA GLY A 100 12.26 19.52 -3.53
C GLY A 100 12.70 19.92 -4.94
N ARG A 101 13.27 18.98 -5.72
CA ARG A 101 13.70 19.13 -7.12
C ARG A 101 12.80 18.41 -8.12
N LEU A 102 11.78 17.68 -7.66
CA LEU A 102 10.82 17.03 -8.54
C LEU A 102 10.12 18.07 -9.43
N ARG A 103 9.96 17.73 -10.72
CA ARG A 103 9.31 18.60 -11.70
C ARG A 103 7.86 18.89 -11.31
N THR A 104 7.17 17.87 -10.81
CA THR A 104 5.83 17.99 -10.24
C THR A 104 5.98 18.00 -8.73
N ARG A 105 5.58 19.12 -8.12
CA ARG A 105 5.61 19.28 -6.65
C ARG A 105 4.64 18.28 -6.01
N PRO A 106 5.11 17.38 -5.13
CA PRO A 106 4.20 16.52 -4.37
C PRO A 106 3.32 17.36 -3.46
N ALA A 107 2.05 16.96 -3.34
CA ALA A 107 1.10 17.59 -2.45
C ALA A 107 1.44 17.33 -0.97
N LEU A 108 1.84 16.09 -0.68
CA LEU A 108 2.03 15.60 0.67
C LEU A 108 3.23 14.66 0.81
N VAL A 109 3.80 14.62 2.01
CA VAL A 109 4.76 13.60 2.46
C VAL A 109 4.05 12.71 3.48
N LEU A 110 4.22 11.38 3.34
CA LEU A 110 3.92 10.41 4.38
C LEU A 110 5.24 9.87 4.94
N HIS A 111 5.48 10.04 6.23
CA HIS A 111 6.62 9.44 6.92
C HIS A 111 6.18 8.17 7.65
N THR A 112 6.63 7.00 7.18
CA THR A 112 6.17 5.69 7.67
C THR A 112 6.97 5.17 8.87
N GLY A 113 7.23 6.03 9.86
CA GLY A 113 7.87 5.66 11.13
C GLY A 113 9.40 5.69 11.15
N ASP A 114 9.93 5.48 12.36
CA ASP A 114 11.32 5.67 12.76
C ASP A 114 11.85 7.03 12.31
N VAL A 115 11.10 8.07 12.70
CA VAL A 115 11.39 9.47 12.42
C VAL A 115 12.67 9.89 13.15
N SER A 116 12.76 9.51 14.42
CA SER A 116 13.90 9.70 15.30
C SER A 116 14.56 8.37 15.63
N HIS A 117 15.78 8.41 16.18
CA HIS A 117 16.43 7.19 16.67
C HIS A 117 16.18 6.92 18.16
N LEU A 118 15.99 7.97 18.96
CA LEU A 118 15.90 7.90 20.42
C LEU A 118 14.74 8.74 20.98
N SER A 119 13.69 9.01 20.19
CA SER A 119 12.53 9.82 20.59
C SER A 119 12.84 11.22 21.13
N ARG A 120 14.02 11.79 20.85
CA ARG A 120 14.44 13.05 21.48
C ARG A 120 13.84 14.27 20.77
N PRO A 121 13.38 15.31 21.50
CA PRO A 121 12.81 16.51 20.88
C PRO A 121 13.70 17.19 19.83
N ASP A 122 15.02 17.24 20.04
CA ASP A 122 15.97 17.83 19.09
C ASP A 122 16.12 17.01 17.79
N GLN A 123 15.88 15.70 17.86
CA GLN A 123 15.86 14.84 16.67
C GLN A 123 14.62 15.14 15.82
N TYR A 124 13.46 15.33 16.46
CA TYR A 124 12.24 15.75 15.78
C TYR A 124 12.35 17.17 15.21
N ASP A 125 12.95 18.11 15.95
CA ASP A 125 13.22 19.46 15.44
C ASP A 125 14.09 19.41 14.17
N THR A 126 15.10 18.54 14.16
CA THR A 126 15.97 18.35 12.99
C THR A 126 15.18 17.84 11.79
N VAL A 127 14.28 16.86 11.99
CA VAL A 127 13.37 16.39 10.93
C VAL A 127 12.51 17.51 10.38
N ASP A 128 11.84 18.27 11.26
CA ASP A 128 10.98 19.39 10.86
C ASP A 128 11.72 20.45 10.04
N GLN A 129 12.98 20.76 10.41
CA GLN A 129 13.78 21.73 9.65
C GLN A 129 14.17 21.20 8.28
N ILE A 130 14.63 19.95 8.20
CA ILE A 130 15.05 19.34 6.94
C ILE A 130 13.87 19.20 5.99
N LEU A 131 12.71 18.73 6.50
CA LEU A 131 11.54 18.43 5.67
C LEU A 131 10.95 19.65 4.97
N LYS A 132 11.22 20.88 5.46
CA LYS A 132 10.89 22.12 4.72
C LYS A 132 11.49 22.14 3.31
N GLY A 133 12.63 21.48 3.10
CA GLY A 133 13.28 21.33 1.80
C GLY A 133 12.45 20.54 0.78
N ALA A 134 11.53 19.68 1.23
CA ALA A 134 10.62 18.92 0.37
C ALA A 134 9.62 19.83 -0.34
N LYS A 135 9.38 21.02 0.24
CA LYS A 135 8.41 22.00 -0.25
C LYS A 135 7.05 21.36 -0.48
N VAL A 136 6.54 20.50 0.40
CA VAL A 136 5.16 19.96 0.28
C VAL A 136 4.17 20.84 1.05
N ASP A 137 2.87 20.65 0.81
CA ASP A 137 1.85 21.43 1.51
C ASP A 137 1.64 20.88 2.93
N GLN A 138 1.69 19.56 3.09
CA GLN A 138 1.50 18.88 4.37
C GLN A 138 2.40 17.65 4.51
N ALA A 139 2.75 17.32 5.75
CA ALA A 139 3.45 16.09 6.10
C ALA A 139 2.64 15.34 7.16
N PHE A 140 2.51 14.04 6.98
CA PHE A 140 1.82 13.13 7.90
C PHE A 140 2.79 12.07 8.37
N TYR A 141 2.65 11.66 9.63
CA TYR A 141 3.60 10.77 10.30
C TYR A 141 2.82 9.65 10.98
N VAL A 142 3.40 8.45 10.96
CA VAL A 142 3.15 7.40 11.96
C VAL A 142 4.46 7.18 12.71
N PRO A 143 4.43 6.79 14.00
CA PRO A 143 5.65 6.47 14.74
C PRO A 143 6.15 5.10 14.30
N GLY A 144 7.47 4.94 14.29
CA GLY A 144 8.10 3.63 14.35
C GLY A 144 8.48 3.27 15.79
N GLU A 145 9.02 2.08 16.03
CA GLU A 145 9.38 1.69 17.38
C GLU A 145 10.45 2.58 18.03
N HIS A 146 11.37 3.14 17.24
CA HIS A 146 12.38 4.06 17.74
C HIS A 146 11.80 5.41 18.19
N ASP A 147 10.57 5.73 17.79
CA ASP A 147 9.85 6.90 18.25
C ASP A 147 9.13 6.64 19.59
N THR A 148 8.99 5.38 20.02
CA THR A 148 8.22 5.01 21.23
C THR A 148 9.08 4.54 22.40
N PHE A 149 10.29 4.03 22.17
CA PHE A 149 11.07 3.31 23.19
C PHE A 149 11.50 4.09 24.42
N VAL A 150 11.66 5.42 24.34
CA VAL A 150 12.22 6.20 25.46
C VAL A 150 11.14 6.67 26.44
N ASP A 151 9.99 7.11 25.95
CA ASP A 151 8.95 7.74 26.77
C ASP A 151 7.54 7.25 26.46
N ASN A 152 7.41 6.07 25.84
CA ASN A 152 6.15 5.52 25.34
C ASN A 152 5.45 6.46 24.34
N GLY A 153 6.24 7.22 23.55
CA GLY A 153 5.78 8.09 22.47
C GLY A 153 5.19 9.41 22.87
N GLN A 154 5.36 9.85 24.12
CA GLN A 154 4.82 11.13 24.56
C GLN A 154 5.42 12.29 23.75
N ALA A 155 6.73 12.29 23.52
CA ALA A 155 7.39 13.29 22.70
C ALA A 155 6.93 13.24 21.23
N TYR A 156 6.74 12.03 20.68
CA TYR A 156 6.18 11.85 19.35
C TYR A 156 4.77 12.46 19.24
N LEU A 157 3.86 12.09 20.14
CA LEU A 157 2.47 12.56 20.13
C LEU A 157 2.39 14.06 20.39
N SER A 158 3.22 14.60 21.27
CA SER A 158 3.29 16.05 21.50
C SER A 158 3.70 16.81 20.24
N ARG A 159 4.48 16.19 19.34
CA ARG A 159 4.96 16.84 18.11
C ARG A 159 4.05 16.59 16.91
N PHE A 160 3.68 15.33 16.67
CA PHE A 160 3.01 14.88 15.45
C PHE A 160 1.57 14.38 15.69
N GLY A 161 1.11 14.32 16.94
CA GLY A 161 -0.23 13.84 17.31
C GLY A 161 -1.36 14.85 17.10
N GLN A 162 -1.08 16.10 16.69
CA GLN A 162 -2.15 17.08 16.50
C GLN A 162 -3.09 16.66 15.36
N GLY A 163 -4.35 16.34 15.69
CA GLY A 163 -5.36 15.87 14.73
C GLY A 163 -5.44 14.34 14.61
N THR A 164 -4.77 13.60 15.50
CA THR A 164 -4.96 12.14 15.63
C THR A 164 -6.04 11.81 16.64
N THR A 165 -6.55 10.58 16.57
CA THR A 165 -7.48 9.95 17.51
C THR A 165 -6.75 8.94 18.37
N GLY A 166 -7.26 8.71 19.58
CA GLY A 166 -6.72 7.72 20.52
C GLY A 166 -5.24 7.93 20.75
N ASN A 167 -4.45 6.89 20.48
CA ASN A 167 -2.99 6.92 20.66
C ASN A 167 -2.24 7.27 19.35
N GLY A 168 -2.84 8.00 18.40
CA GLY A 168 -2.08 8.57 17.28
C GLY A 168 -2.53 8.19 15.87
N TRP A 169 -3.58 7.39 15.70
CA TRP A 169 -4.09 7.05 14.35
C TRP A 169 -4.97 8.17 13.80
N ARG A 170 -5.13 8.23 12.47
CA ARG A 170 -5.95 9.24 11.80
C ARG A 170 -6.40 8.82 10.42
N SER A 171 -7.41 9.52 9.92
CA SER A 171 -7.76 9.51 8.51
C SER A 171 -7.94 10.94 7.98
N PHE A 172 -7.83 11.10 6.66
CA PHE A 172 -8.16 12.34 5.98
C PHE A 172 -8.43 12.08 4.50
N ASP A 173 -9.24 12.95 3.88
CA ASP A 173 -9.47 12.91 2.45
C ASP A 173 -8.59 13.94 1.74
N TYR A 174 -7.96 13.52 0.64
CA TYR A 174 -7.24 14.43 -0.24
C TYR A 174 -7.57 14.11 -1.70
N LYS A 175 -8.23 15.07 -2.36
CA LYS A 175 -8.68 14.95 -3.76
C LYS A 175 -9.34 13.59 -4.06
N GLY A 176 -10.26 13.18 -3.19
CA GLY A 176 -11.07 11.97 -3.36
C GLY A 176 -10.38 10.65 -3.05
N VAL A 177 -9.12 10.68 -2.62
CA VAL A 177 -8.44 9.53 -2.02
C VAL A 177 -8.57 9.63 -0.51
N HIS A 178 -8.93 8.52 0.12
CA HIS A 178 -9.01 8.41 1.56
C HIS A 178 -7.70 7.86 2.13
N PHE A 179 -7.04 8.62 2.99
CA PHE A 179 -5.77 8.25 3.62
C PHE A 179 -6.00 7.81 5.06
N VAL A 180 -5.36 6.72 5.47
CA VAL A 180 -5.48 6.15 6.82
C VAL A 180 -4.09 5.89 7.39
N GLY A 181 -3.73 6.58 8.46
CA GLY A 181 -2.52 6.36 9.24
C GLY A 181 -2.80 5.44 10.42
N LEU A 182 -2.23 4.24 10.40
CA LEU A 182 -2.40 3.24 11.46
C LEU A 182 -1.13 3.12 12.32
N ILE A 183 -1.33 2.96 13.63
CA ILE A 183 -0.24 2.84 14.60
C ILE A 183 -0.15 1.41 15.10
N ASN A 184 0.97 0.75 14.82
CA ASN A 184 1.17 -0.66 15.18
C ASN A 184 2.43 -0.91 16.03
N VAL A 185 2.97 0.13 16.68
CA VAL A 185 4.27 0.05 17.38
C VAL A 185 4.22 0.23 18.90
N TRP A 186 3.10 0.66 19.49
CA TRP A 186 3.03 1.03 20.91
C TRP A 186 3.40 -0.08 21.89
N ASN A 187 3.14 -1.33 21.53
CA ASN A 187 3.43 -2.50 22.35
C ASN A 187 4.52 -3.40 21.72
N LEU A 188 5.29 -2.86 20.77
CA LEU A 188 6.30 -3.63 20.07
C LEU A 188 7.47 -3.93 21.01
N LYS A 189 7.74 -5.22 21.20
CA LYS A 189 8.98 -5.69 21.84
C LYS A 189 10.02 -5.95 20.76
N ALA A 190 11.31 -5.93 21.10
CA ALA A 190 12.36 -6.29 20.16
C ALA A 190 12.10 -7.67 19.52
N GLY A 191 12.03 -7.72 18.19
CA GLY A 191 11.68 -8.92 17.42
C GLY A 191 10.22 -9.38 17.54
N GLY A 192 9.36 -8.58 18.18
CA GLY A 192 7.92 -8.83 18.30
C GLY A 192 7.14 -8.37 17.06
N PHE A 193 5.84 -8.63 17.07
CA PHE A 193 4.93 -8.19 16.01
C PHE A 193 4.28 -6.87 16.35
N GLY A 194 3.96 -6.10 15.31
CA GLY A 194 3.09 -4.95 15.45
C GLY A 194 1.71 -5.37 15.95
N VAL A 195 1.00 -4.44 16.58
CA VAL A 195 -0.37 -4.65 17.07
C VAL A 195 -1.16 -3.36 16.92
N LEU A 196 -2.31 -3.43 16.24
CA LEU A 196 -3.22 -2.29 16.07
C LEU A 196 -4.12 -2.08 17.30
N GLY A 197 -4.63 -3.18 17.87
CA GLY A 197 -5.55 -3.17 19.00
C GLY A 197 -7.01 -2.90 18.59
N GLN A 198 -7.93 -3.41 19.41
CA GLN A 198 -9.36 -3.42 19.09
C GLN A 198 -9.95 -2.02 18.91
N GLU A 199 -9.57 -1.06 19.75
CA GLU A 199 -10.08 0.32 19.68
C GLU A 199 -9.80 0.96 18.31
N GLN A 200 -8.58 0.79 17.80
CA GLN A 200 -8.18 1.30 16.49
C GLN A 200 -8.86 0.54 15.35
N LEU A 201 -9.05 -0.77 15.48
CA LEU A 201 -9.77 -1.59 14.49
C LEU A 201 -11.25 -1.20 14.40
N ASP A 202 -11.91 -0.97 15.54
CA ASP A 202 -13.29 -0.51 15.59
C ASP A 202 -13.42 0.90 15.00
N TRP A 203 -12.46 1.78 15.30
CA TRP A 203 -12.37 3.10 14.68
C TRP A 203 -12.19 3.00 13.16
N LEU A 204 -11.27 2.17 12.67
CA LEU A 204 -11.01 1.98 11.24
C LEU A 204 -12.27 1.52 10.51
N LYS A 205 -12.98 0.55 11.09
CA LYS A 205 -14.25 0.08 10.54
C LYS A 205 -15.29 1.20 10.43
N ALA A 206 -15.42 2.02 11.47
CA ALA A 206 -16.36 3.14 11.49
C ALA A 206 -15.98 4.24 10.47
N ASP A 207 -14.68 4.51 10.35
CA ASP A 207 -14.10 5.48 9.43
C ASP A 207 -14.30 5.08 7.95
N LEU A 208 -14.09 3.80 7.65
CA LEU A 208 -14.27 3.26 6.30
C LEU A 208 -15.75 3.06 5.92
N ALA A 209 -16.64 2.81 6.89
CA ALA A 209 -18.06 2.50 6.67
C ALA A 209 -18.80 3.42 5.69
N PRO A 210 -18.71 4.76 5.78
CA PRO A 210 -19.42 5.68 4.88
C PRO A 210 -18.86 5.75 3.46
N LEU A 211 -17.65 5.24 3.22
CA LEU A 211 -16.99 5.34 1.92
C LEU A 211 -17.57 4.36 0.91
N SER A 212 -17.68 4.79 -0.36
CA SER A 212 -18.10 3.90 -1.44
C SER A 212 -16.99 2.91 -1.79
N ALA A 213 -17.35 1.73 -2.31
CA ALA A 213 -16.38 0.73 -2.79
C ALA A 213 -15.47 1.25 -3.92
N SER A 214 -15.83 2.34 -4.61
CA SER A 214 -15.00 2.97 -5.64
C SER A 214 -14.01 4.01 -5.09
N THR A 215 -14.08 4.33 -3.79
CA THR A 215 -13.15 5.27 -3.15
C THR A 215 -11.77 4.63 -3.05
N PRO A 216 -10.71 5.24 -3.61
CA PRO A 216 -9.34 4.74 -3.44
C PRO A 216 -8.89 4.96 -2.00
N VAL A 217 -8.25 3.95 -1.41
CA VAL A 217 -7.77 4.01 -0.03
C VAL A 217 -6.25 3.84 0.01
N VAL A 218 -5.57 4.74 0.72
CA VAL A 218 -4.13 4.64 1.02
C VAL A 218 -3.97 4.44 2.52
N VAL A 219 -3.48 3.28 2.92
CA VAL A 219 -3.14 2.97 4.31
C VAL A 219 -1.64 3.08 4.49
N TYR A 220 -1.18 3.72 5.56
CA TYR A 220 0.22 3.80 5.92
C TYR A 220 0.43 3.45 7.39
N ALA A 221 1.41 2.59 7.66
CA ALA A 221 1.79 2.10 8.97
C ALA A 221 3.31 1.91 9.03
N HIS A 222 3.88 1.61 10.20
CA HIS A 222 5.32 1.36 10.29
C HIS A 222 5.67 -0.11 10.03
N VAL A 223 5.15 -1.03 10.86
CA VAL A 223 5.37 -2.48 10.69
C VAL A 223 4.48 -3.01 9.56
N PRO A 224 4.93 -4.00 8.74
CA PRO A 224 4.11 -4.56 7.68
C PRO A 224 2.73 -5.07 8.15
N LEU A 225 1.70 -4.81 7.34
CA LEU A 225 0.35 -5.37 7.53
C LEU A 225 0.16 -6.73 6.85
N TRP A 226 1.22 -7.32 6.30
CA TRP A 226 1.26 -8.72 5.90
C TRP A 226 2.34 -9.46 6.69
N ALA A 227 2.36 -10.79 6.63
CA ALA A 227 3.44 -11.60 7.17
C ALA A 227 4.65 -11.64 6.20
N LEU A 228 5.56 -10.65 6.30
CA LEU A 228 6.68 -10.54 5.37
C LEU A 228 7.77 -11.54 5.73
N TYR A 229 8.23 -11.43 6.98
CA TYR A 229 9.22 -12.32 7.55
C TYR A 229 9.02 -12.41 9.07
N PRO A 230 8.04 -13.22 9.53
CA PRO A 230 7.66 -13.29 10.95
C PRO A 230 8.81 -13.64 11.89
N THR A 231 9.83 -14.37 11.44
CA THR A 231 11.02 -14.67 12.25
C THR A 231 11.73 -13.42 12.77
N TRP A 232 11.62 -12.29 12.06
CA TRP A 232 12.22 -11.00 12.45
C TRP A 232 11.21 -10.00 12.99
N GLY A 233 9.99 -10.43 13.28
CA GLY A 233 8.95 -9.50 13.75
C GLY A 233 8.27 -8.71 12.63
N TRP A 234 8.58 -8.99 11.35
CA TRP A 234 8.07 -8.24 10.20
C TRP A 234 6.65 -8.65 9.81
N ALA A 235 5.75 -8.48 10.76
CA ALA A 235 4.32 -8.74 10.67
C ALA A 235 3.58 -7.97 11.77
N THR A 236 2.31 -7.67 11.51
CA THR A 236 1.38 -7.13 12.50
C THR A 236 0.35 -8.21 12.85
N THR A 237 0.22 -8.51 14.14
CA THR A 237 -0.55 -9.66 14.67
C THR A 237 -2.00 -9.67 14.20
N ASP A 238 -2.64 -8.51 14.25
CA ASP A 238 -4.07 -8.31 14.01
C ASP A 238 -4.34 -7.58 12.69
N ALA A 239 -3.35 -7.50 11.79
CA ALA A 239 -3.50 -6.81 10.51
C ALA A 239 -4.61 -7.38 9.63
N GLU A 240 -4.86 -8.69 9.69
CA GLU A 240 -5.91 -9.32 8.91
C GLU A 240 -7.30 -8.72 9.21
N GLN A 241 -7.54 -8.27 10.45
CA GLN A 241 -8.80 -7.61 10.80
C GLN A 241 -8.95 -6.26 10.07
N ALA A 242 -7.86 -5.49 9.93
CA ALA A 242 -7.85 -4.28 9.14
C ALA A 242 -8.00 -4.57 7.62
N LEU A 243 -7.30 -5.60 7.12
CA LEU A 243 -7.35 -5.98 5.70
C LEU A 243 -8.74 -6.45 5.27
N VAL A 244 -9.49 -7.14 6.15
CA VAL A 244 -10.88 -7.54 5.88
C VAL A 244 -11.77 -6.33 5.58
N GLU A 245 -11.64 -5.25 6.35
CA GLU A 245 -12.41 -4.02 6.12
C GLU A 245 -12.01 -3.32 4.81
N LEU A 246 -10.75 -3.48 4.38
CA LEU A 246 -10.19 -2.87 3.16
C LEU A 246 -10.51 -3.64 1.87
N ARG A 247 -10.73 -4.96 1.93
CA ARG A 247 -10.97 -5.81 0.74
C ARG A 247 -12.17 -5.37 -0.10
N ARG A 248 -13.10 -4.59 0.45
CA ARG A 248 -14.30 -4.10 -0.28
C ARG A 248 -14.00 -2.97 -1.28
N PHE A 249 -12.85 -2.30 -1.19
CA PHE A 249 -12.52 -1.13 -2.01
C PHE A 249 -11.80 -1.52 -3.29
N GLY A 250 -12.22 -1.03 -4.45
CA GLY A 250 -11.65 -1.42 -5.75
C GLY A 250 -10.16 -1.11 -5.93
N SER A 251 -9.58 -0.21 -5.12
CA SER A 251 -8.16 0.12 -5.12
C SER A 251 -7.66 0.45 -3.72
N VAL A 252 -6.75 -0.35 -3.19
CA VAL A 252 -6.10 -0.13 -1.90
C VAL A 252 -4.59 -0.18 -2.05
N THR A 253 -3.91 0.82 -1.50
CA THR A 253 -2.45 0.85 -1.38
C THR A 253 -2.06 0.84 0.09
N VAL A 254 -1.19 -0.08 0.47
CA VAL A 254 -0.68 -0.19 1.85
C VAL A 254 0.81 0.10 1.85
N LEU A 255 1.23 1.12 2.60
CA LEU A 255 2.60 1.60 2.68
C LEU A 255 3.19 1.27 4.06
N ASN A 256 4.40 0.74 4.10
CA ASN A 256 5.13 0.57 5.35
C ASN A 256 6.64 0.84 5.26
N GLY A 257 7.24 1.04 6.43
CA GLY A 257 8.68 1.20 6.66
C GLY A 257 9.31 -0.07 7.25
N HIS A 258 10.12 0.11 8.29
CA HIS A 258 10.58 -0.90 9.26
C HIS A 258 11.60 -1.92 8.73
N ILE A 259 11.50 -2.31 7.46
CA ILE A 259 12.33 -3.39 6.88
C ILE A 259 13.55 -2.86 6.10
N HIS A 260 13.60 -1.55 5.87
CA HIS A 260 14.65 -0.83 5.11
C HIS A 260 14.93 -1.42 3.73
N GLN A 261 13.92 -1.95 3.07
CA GLN A 261 14.02 -2.60 1.76
C GLN A 261 12.80 -2.23 0.93
N VAL A 262 12.99 -2.15 -0.39
CA VAL A 262 11.89 -1.94 -1.34
C VAL A 262 11.37 -3.28 -1.80
N LEU A 263 10.17 -3.64 -1.34
CA LEU A 263 9.44 -4.84 -1.72
C LEU A 263 8.01 -4.45 -2.10
N GLN A 264 7.40 -5.29 -2.94
CA GLN A 264 6.02 -5.16 -3.36
C GLN A 264 5.34 -6.53 -3.38
N LYS A 265 4.08 -6.59 -2.98
CA LYS A 265 3.18 -7.72 -3.22
C LYS A 265 1.77 -7.21 -3.49
N VAL A 266 1.05 -7.96 -4.30
CA VAL A 266 -0.35 -7.71 -4.63
C VAL A 266 -1.17 -8.86 -4.07
N GLU A 267 -2.27 -8.55 -3.40
CA GLU A 267 -3.27 -9.52 -2.95
C GLU A 267 -4.66 -9.00 -3.30
N GLY A 268 -5.25 -9.55 -4.37
CA GLY A 268 -6.51 -9.05 -4.91
C GLY A 268 -6.38 -7.60 -5.38
N ASN A 269 -7.17 -6.72 -4.77
CA ASN A 269 -7.22 -5.26 -4.99
C ASN A 269 -6.30 -4.46 -4.05
N ILE A 270 -5.56 -5.13 -3.18
CA ILE A 270 -4.62 -4.50 -2.24
C ILE A 270 -3.19 -4.68 -2.77
N THR A 271 -2.51 -3.56 -3.02
CA THR A 271 -1.08 -3.56 -3.31
C THR A 271 -0.34 -3.03 -2.10
N PHE A 272 0.67 -3.77 -1.62
CA PHE A 272 1.50 -3.31 -0.52
C PHE A 272 2.93 -3.09 -0.96
N HIS A 273 3.53 -2.13 -0.27
CA HIS A 273 4.68 -1.37 -0.71
C HIS A 273 5.52 -1.06 0.53
N THR A 274 6.76 -1.54 0.54
CA THR A 274 7.71 -1.21 1.60
C THR A 274 8.75 -0.19 1.10
N ALA A 275 9.18 0.73 1.95
CA ALA A 275 10.22 1.70 1.61
C ALA A 275 11.60 1.28 2.13
N ALA A 276 12.64 1.67 1.41
CA ALA A 276 13.97 1.77 1.99
C ALA A 276 14.00 2.89 3.03
N GLY A 277 14.89 2.77 4.01
CA GLY A 277 15.16 3.85 4.94
C GLY A 277 16.05 4.93 4.33
N THR A 278 16.10 6.10 4.96
CA THR A 278 17.10 7.13 4.63
C THR A 278 18.32 7.08 5.56
N ALA A 279 18.30 6.25 6.60
CA ALA A 279 19.40 6.08 7.55
C ALA A 279 20.43 5.03 7.11
N TYR A 280 20.02 3.78 6.92
CA TYR A 280 20.90 2.65 6.59
C TYR A 280 20.10 1.51 5.95
N PRO A 281 20.74 0.60 5.19
CA PRO A 281 20.09 -0.63 4.75
C PRO A 281 20.06 -1.70 5.84
N GLN A 282 19.21 -2.71 5.67
CA GLN A 282 19.17 -3.92 6.49
C GLN A 282 19.43 -5.18 5.65
N PRO A 283 19.87 -6.31 6.25
CA PRO A 283 20.04 -7.56 5.53
C PRO A 283 18.72 -8.10 4.96
N SER A 284 18.80 -8.83 3.86
CA SER A 284 17.63 -9.54 3.32
C SER A 284 17.23 -10.72 4.22
N PRO A 285 15.94 -11.09 4.27
CA PRO A 285 15.46 -12.25 5.00
C PRO A 285 16.33 -13.50 4.83
N GLY A 286 16.69 -14.15 5.94
CA GLY A 286 17.46 -15.39 5.95
C GLY A 286 18.97 -15.24 5.71
N THR A 287 19.48 -14.01 5.51
CA THR A 287 20.92 -13.77 5.30
C THR A 287 21.68 -13.37 6.57
N ALA A 288 20.98 -13.13 7.67
CA ALA A 288 21.51 -12.71 8.96
C ALA A 288 20.72 -13.35 10.12
N PRO A 289 21.23 -13.34 11.36
CA PRO A 289 20.46 -13.83 12.51
C PRO A 289 19.31 -12.89 12.91
N ALA A 290 19.42 -11.60 12.64
CA ALA A 290 18.47 -10.57 13.04
C ALA A 290 18.47 -9.38 12.06
N PRO A 291 17.40 -8.56 12.03
CA PRO A 291 17.42 -7.26 11.35
C PRO A 291 18.41 -6.31 12.02
N GLY A 292 18.88 -5.30 11.28
CA GLY A 292 19.75 -4.26 11.83
C GLY A 292 20.66 -3.61 10.79
N PRO A 293 21.39 -2.55 11.17
CA PRO A 293 22.21 -1.78 10.24
C PRO A 293 23.23 -2.66 9.50
N LEU A 294 23.11 -2.72 8.18
CA LEU A 294 23.98 -3.52 7.32
C LEU A 294 25.18 -2.69 6.86
N ARG A 295 26.39 -3.17 7.15
CA ARG A 295 27.60 -2.55 6.63
C ARG A 295 27.63 -2.63 5.10
N VAL A 296 27.75 -1.47 4.46
CA VAL A 296 27.96 -1.33 3.01
C VAL A 296 29.27 -0.61 2.73
N VAL A 297 29.76 -0.72 1.49
CA VAL A 297 30.87 0.10 1.04
C VAL A 297 30.42 1.57 1.08
N PRO A 298 31.20 2.52 1.64
CA PRO A 298 30.75 3.91 1.81
C PRO A 298 30.19 4.56 0.54
N ASP A 299 30.84 4.35 -0.60
CA ASP A 299 30.41 4.90 -1.89
C ASP A 299 29.10 4.30 -2.43
N GLN A 300 28.63 3.21 -1.84
CA GLN A 300 27.38 2.55 -2.21
C GLN A 300 26.22 2.92 -1.28
N LEU A 301 26.47 3.59 -0.15
CA LEU A 301 25.44 3.85 0.86
C LEU A 301 24.21 4.55 0.25
N LEU A 302 24.40 5.67 -0.45
CA LEU A 302 23.28 6.41 -1.04
C LEU A 302 22.46 5.58 -2.04
N SER A 303 23.08 4.63 -2.74
CA SER A 303 22.38 3.74 -3.68
C SER A 303 21.49 2.69 -3.00
N THR A 304 21.72 2.44 -1.71
CA THR A 304 20.92 1.50 -0.89
C THR A 304 19.82 2.19 -0.09
N LEU A 305 19.87 3.52 -0.03
CA LEU A 305 18.87 4.36 0.62
C LEU A 305 17.90 4.86 -0.43
N GLY A 306 16.74 5.35 0.01
CA GLY A 306 15.81 5.88 -0.96
C GLY A 306 14.58 6.52 -0.38
N ILE A 307 13.84 7.12 -1.30
CA ILE A 307 12.53 7.69 -1.12
C ILE A 307 11.65 7.20 -2.26
N ARG A 308 10.35 7.20 -2.02
CA ARG A 308 9.38 6.66 -2.95
C ARG A 308 8.45 7.77 -3.40
N GLU A 309 8.37 8.01 -4.70
CA GLU A 309 7.32 8.85 -5.28
C GLU A 309 6.12 7.99 -5.62
N VAL A 310 4.95 8.41 -5.14
CA VAL A 310 3.67 7.77 -5.39
C VAL A 310 2.77 8.76 -6.12
N ALA A 311 2.52 8.51 -7.39
CA ALA A 311 1.67 9.34 -8.22
C ALA A 311 0.26 8.77 -8.30
N PHE A 312 -0.73 9.59 -7.96
CA PHE A 312 -2.13 9.29 -8.20
C PHE A 312 -2.56 9.92 -9.52
N VAL A 313 -2.75 9.08 -10.53
CA VAL A 313 -3.16 9.53 -11.86
C VAL A 313 -4.62 9.17 -12.09
N GLN A 314 -5.47 10.20 -12.12
CA GLN A 314 -6.84 10.11 -12.60
C GLN A 314 -6.79 10.00 -14.15
N GLN A 315 -6.69 8.79 -14.69
CA GLN A 315 -6.93 8.57 -16.13
C GLN A 315 -8.43 8.42 -16.38
N SER A 316 -8.87 8.47 -17.64
CA SER A 316 -10.26 8.16 -18.04
C SER A 316 -10.56 6.67 -17.76
N GLY A 317 -10.74 6.31 -16.50
CA GLY A 317 -10.66 4.96 -15.96
C GLY A 317 -10.33 4.96 -14.46
N ALA A 318 -10.13 3.77 -13.88
CA ALA A 318 -9.79 3.63 -12.46
C ALA A 318 -8.47 4.35 -12.14
N PRO A 319 -8.34 4.95 -10.94
CA PRO A 319 -7.12 5.62 -10.55
C PRO A 319 -5.96 4.63 -10.46
N VAL A 320 -4.81 5.04 -11.00
CA VAL A 320 -3.58 4.26 -10.96
C VAL A 320 -2.61 4.92 -10.00
N ILE A 321 -2.11 4.13 -9.05
CA ILE A 321 -0.97 4.49 -8.22
C ILE A 321 0.29 4.02 -8.93
N VAL A 322 1.08 4.99 -9.41
CA VAL A 322 2.39 4.74 -10.02
C VAL A 322 3.45 4.98 -8.97
N ASP A 323 4.32 4.01 -8.83
CA ASP A 323 5.35 3.99 -7.83
C ASP A 323 6.73 3.92 -8.47
N SER A 324 7.61 4.81 -8.04
CA SER A 324 9.02 4.81 -8.44
C SER A 324 9.93 5.15 -7.27
N GLN A 325 11.04 4.42 -7.17
CA GLN A 325 12.15 4.81 -6.32
C GLN A 325 12.85 6.01 -6.95
N LEU A 326 13.01 7.10 -6.18
CA LEU A 326 13.88 8.19 -6.63
C LEU A 326 15.32 7.82 -6.28
N THR A 327 16.16 7.78 -7.30
CA THR A 327 17.62 7.55 -7.20
C THR A 327 18.37 8.86 -7.41
#